data_AF-A0AAV0LCJ8-F1
#
_entry.id   AF-A0AAV0LCJ8-F1
#
_cell.length_a   1.000
_cell.length_b   1.000
_cell.length_c   1.000
_cell.angle_alpha   90.00
_cell.angle_beta   90.00
_cell.angle_gamma   90.00
#
_symmetry.space_group_name_H-M   'P 1'
#
loop_
_entity.id
_entity.type
_entity.pdbx_description
1 polymer ?
#
loop_
_entity_poly.entity_id
_entity_poly.type
_entity_poly.pdbx_seq_one_letter_code
_entity_poly.pdbx_strand_id
1 'polypeptide(L)'
;MKWVFEEQFSFFSCMQVILANSIVKLTVVKPQGWLAGIKYGGMDNLLDIKSPESHRGYWDVNWSVPGGLEPHQFNVRCRISGTKYNVIHHSYDKIEVSFRTTYNPSGLGIKLPLSIDIRYILQNGVSGFHCYAIYERPTGCPAFDLSQTRMVFKLRREKFHYMAISDEKQRIMPMPEDLLPHRGKRLIVPESVMLVNPINPDLKGEVSTARYNCVKMHNIPGL
;
A
#
# COMPACT_ATOMS: atom_id res chain seq x y z
N MET A 1 9.30 40.72 16.65
CA MET A 1 8.49 40.53 15.43
C MET A 1 7.38 39.56 15.81
N LYS A 2 6.12 39.99 15.73
CA LYS A 2 4.95 39.34 16.36
C LYS A 2 4.68 37.97 15.74
N TRP A 3 4.61 36.95 16.60
CA TRP A 3 4.14 35.61 16.28
C TRP A 3 2.63 35.65 16.05
N VAL A 4 2.19 35.24 14.85
CA VAL A 4 0.79 34.88 14.61
C VAL A 4 0.69 33.39 14.93
N PHE A 5 0.16 33.09 16.12
CA PHE A 5 -0.37 31.76 16.44
C PHE A 5 -1.66 31.61 15.64
N GLU A 6 -1.61 30.85 14.56
CA GLU A 6 -2.81 30.44 13.82
C GLU A 6 -2.97 28.92 14.03
N GLU A 7 -4.07 28.56 14.68
CA GLU A 7 -4.51 27.20 14.92
C GLU A 7 -4.65 26.42 13.59
N GLN A 8 -3.66 25.61 13.24
CA GLN A 8 -3.75 24.63 12.15
C GLN A 8 -3.46 23.22 12.68
N PHE A 9 -4.20 22.80 13.70
CA PHE A 9 -4.25 21.40 14.12
C PHE A 9 -5.61 20.79 13.74
N SER A 10 -5.56 19.91 12.73
CA SER A 10 -6.54 18.85 12.43
C SER A 10 -8.03 19.25 12.28
N PHE A 11 -8.50 19.31 11.03
CA PHE A 11 -9.93 19.07 10.76
C PHE A 11 -10.25 17.58 11.03
N PHE A 12 -10.92 17.30 12.15
CA PHE A 12 -11.53 15.98 12.40
C PHE A 12 -12.81 15.85 11.58
N SER A 13 -12.71 15.40 10.33
CA SER A 13 -13.82 14.61 9.77
C SER A 13 -13.80 13.25 10.48
N CYS A 14 -14.96 12.79 10.96
CA CYS A 14 -15.17 11.65 11.87
C CYS A 14 -14.47 10.32 11.47
N MET A 15 -13.86 10.22 10.28
CA MET A 15 -13.31 8.98 9.73
C MET A 15 -11.83 9.02 9.28
N GLN A 16 -11.08 10.12 9.49
CA GLN A 16 -9.68 10.21 9.01
C GLN A 16 -8.72 10.87 10.01
N VAL A 17 -7.43 10.57 9.84
CA VAL A 17 -6.30 11.15 10.58
C VAL A 17 -5.32 11.73 9.57
N ILE A 18 -4.85 12.95 9.83
CA ILE A 18 -3.91 13.66 8.97
C ILE A 18 -2.57 13.75 9.70
N LEU A 19 -1.51 13.28 9.05
CA LEU A 19 -0.13 13.47 9.52
C LEU A 19 0.55 14.40 8.52
N ALA A 20 1.06 15.54 8.97
CA ALA A 20 1.69 16.51 8.08
C ALA A 20 2.98 17.05 8.69
N ASN A 21 3.99 17.25 7.85
CA ASN A 21 5.09 18.15 8.10
C ASN A 21 5.10 19.22 6.99
N SER A 22 6.12 20.06 6.90
CA SER A 22 6.22 21.10 5.87
C SER A 22 6.38 20.58 4.43
N ILE A 23 6.57 19.27 4.23
CA ILE A 23 6.98 18.65 2.95
C ILE A 23 5.95 17.61 2.47
N VAL A 24 5.53 16.70 3.35
CA VAL A 24 4.64 15.56 3.10
C VAL A 24 3.39 15.68 3.96
N LYS A 25 2.23 15.34 3.39
CA LYS A 25 1.00 15.11 4.16
C LYS A 25 0.41 13.74 3.84
N LEU A 26 0.15 12.95 4.88
CA LEU A 26 -0.56 11.69 4.83
C LEU A 26 -2.00 11.88 5.28
N THR A 27 -2.92 11.19 4.63
CA THR A 27 -4.31 11.08 5.04
C THR A 27 -4.65 9.60 5.22
N VAL A 28 -4.93 9.19 6.45
CA VAL A 28 -5.15 7.79 6.83
C VAL A 28 -6.56 7.61 7.36
N VAL A 29 -7.26 6.58 6.89
CA VAL A 29 -8.63 6.24 7.34
C VAL A 29 -8.60 5.65 8.74
N LYS A 30 -9.50 6.13 9.62
CA LYS A 30 -9.62 5.74 11.02
C LYS A 30 -10.90 4.92 11.26
N PRO A 31 -10.83 3.79 11.98
CA PRO A 31 -9.64 3.17 12.60
C PRO A 31 -8.88 2.18 11.70
N GLN A 32 -9.21 2.07 10.42
CA GLN A 32 -8.75 0.96 9.57
C GLN A 32 -7.27 1.01 9.19
N GLY A 33 -6.66 2.20 9.14
CA GLY A 33 -5.24 2.37 8.81
C GLY A 33 -4.92 2.36 7.32
N TRP A 34 -5.93 2.47 6.44
CA TRP A 34 -5.73 2.58 5.00
C TRP A 34 -5.30 4.00 4.62
N LEU A 35 -4.31 4.13 3.74
CA LEU A 35 -3.87 5.41 3.22
C LEU A 35 -4.83 5.87 2.13
N ALA A 36 -5.58 6.94 2.41
CA ALA A 36 -6.48 7.61 1.49
C ALA A 36 -5.73 8.63 0.60
N GLY A 37 -4.61 9.17 1.07
CA GLY A 37 -3.80 10.08 0.27
C GLY A 37 -2.41 10.37 0.81
N ILE A 38 -1.54 10.76 -0.13
CA ILE A 38 -0.18 11.24 0.12
C ILE A 38 0.01 12.50 -0.72
N LYS A 39 0.17 13.66 -0.09
CA LYS A 39 0.48 14.94 -0.77
C LYS A 39 1.98 15.17 -0.70
N TYR A 40 2.62 15.38 -1.85
CA TYR A 40 4.07 15.57 -1.95
C TYR A 40 4.45 16.19 -3.30
N GLY A 41 5.55 16.95 -3.36
CA GLY A 41 6.13 17.42 -4.63
C GLY A 41 5.17 18.25 -5.49
N GLY A 42 4.34 19.09 -4.86
CA GLY A 42 3.31 19.89 -5.54
C GLY A 42 2.08 19.10 -6.01
N MET A 43 2.08 17.76 -5.93
CA MET A 43 0.90 16.94 -6.23
C MET A 43 -0.05 16.91 -5.03
N ASP A 44 -1.34 17.10 -5.31
CA ASP A 44 -2.43 17.08 -4.33
C ASP A 44 -2.63 15.69 -3.69
N ASN A 45 -2.49 14.62 -4.49
CA ASN A 45 -2.45 13.24 -4.01
C ASN A 45 -1.67 12.35 -4.98
N LEU A 46 -0.67 11.60 -4.51
CA LEU A 46 0.06 10.61 -5.33
C LEU A 46 -0.80 9.39 -5.66
N LEU A 47 -1.76 9.07 -4.78
CA LEU A 47 -2.58 7.87 -4.89
C LEU A 47 -3.73 8.05 -5.88
N ASP A 48 -4.16 6.94 -6.47
CA ASP A 48 -5.25 6.88 -7.45
C ASP A 48 -6.58 7.35 -6.85
N ILE A 49 -6.95 8.59 -7.18
CA ILE A 49 -8.18 9.22 -6.68
C ILE A 49 -9.45 8.59 -7.26
N LYS A 50 -9.35 7.85 -8.38
CA LYS A 50 -10.48 7.12 -8.98
C LYS A 50 -10.81 5.85 -8.18
N SER A 51 -9.85 5.33 -7.42
CA SER A 51 -10.08 4.24 -6.49
C SER A 51 -10.74 4.74 -5.19
N PRO A 52 -11.66 3.97 -4.57
CA PRO A 52 -12.15 4.25 -3.22
C PRO A 52 -11.01 4.36 -2.23
N GLU A 53 -11.15 5.18 -1.19
CA GLU A 53 -10.07 5.43 -0.20
C GLU A 53 -9.50 4.14 0.41
N SER A 54 -10.36 3.15 0.68
CA SER A 54 -9.99 1.83 1.21
C SER A 54 -9.14 0.97 0.26
N HIS A 55 -8.96 1.39 -0.99
CA HIS A 55 -8.28 0.67 -2.06
C HIS A 55 -7.05 1.40 -2.60
N ARG A 56 -6.73 2.58 -2.06
CA ARG A 56 -5.61 3.41 -2.51
C ARG A 56 -4.28 2.94 -1.93
N GLY A 57 -4.14 2.96 -0.61
CA GLY A 57 -2.98 2.42 0.10
C GLY A 57 -3.40 1.47 1.21
N TYR A 58 -2.93 0.23 1.20
CA TYR A 58 -3.35 -0.78 2.18
C TYR A 58 -2.33 -1.90 2.37
N TRP A 59 -2.51 -2.64 3.46
CA TRP A 59 -1.81 -3.88 3.74
C TRP A 59 -2.71 -5.09 3.47
N ASP A 60 -2.17 -6.13 2.84
CA ASP A 60 -2.85 -7.41 2.71
C ASP A 60 -1.95 -8.60 3.03
N VAL A 61 -2.58 -9.70 3.39
CA VAL A 61 -1.93 -10.96 3.74
C VAL A 61 -2.61 -12.10 2.99
N ASN A 62 -1.81 -13.06 2.55
CA ASN A 62 -2.29 -14.36 2.09
C ASN A 62 -1.90 -15.40 3.15
N TRP A 63 -2.88 -16.15 3.63
CA TRP A 63 -2.68 -17.15 4.68
C TRP A 63 -3.62 -18.33 4.51
N SER A 64 -3.32 -19.45 5.17
CA SER A 64 -4.12 -20.68 5.15
C SER A 64 -4.08 -21.44 6.47
N VAL A 65 -5.02 -22.37 6.64
CA VAL A 65 -5.04 -23.31 7.79
C VAL A 65 -4.09 -24.49 7.48
N PRO A 66 -3.31 -24.99 8.46
CA PRO A 66 -2.37 -26.08 8.22
C PRO A 66 -3.12 -27.38 7.91
N GLY A 67 -2.59 -28.17 6.96
CA GLY A 67 -3.17 -29.45 6.57
C GLY A 67 -4.35 -29.36 5.59
N GLY A 68 -4.57 -28.20 4.95
CA GLY A 68 -5.60 -28.03 3.92
C GLY A 68 -5.38 -28.96 2.73
N LEU A 69 -6.27 -29.94 2.56
CA LEU A 69 -6.20 -31.00 1.55
C LEU A 69 -6.35 -30.52 0.09
N GLU A 70 -6.47 -29.22 -0.19
CA GLU A 70 -6.46 -28.70 -1.56
C GLU A 70 -5.74 -27.34 -1.67
N PRO A 71 -4.82 -27.14 -2.65
CA PRO A 71 -4.05 -25.91 -2.81
C PRO A 71 -4.87 -24.63 -3.08
N HIS A 72 -6.17 -24.75 -3.33
CA HIS A 72 -7.02 -23.66 -3.82
C HIS A 72 -8.18 -23.30 -2.89
N GLN A 73 -8.43 -24.07 -1.84
CA GLN A 73 -9.61 -23.88 -0.98
C GLN A 73 -9.35 -23.02 0.27
N PHE A 74 -8.08 -22.81 0.66
CA PHE A 74 -7.75 -22.12 1.92
C PHE A 74 -6.77 -20.95 1.80
N ASN A 75 -6.38 -20.52 0.59
CA ASN A 75 -5.59 -19.30 0.43
C ASN A 75 -6.47 -18.06 0.61
N VAL A 76 -6.64 -17.61 1.85
CA VAL A 76 -7.44 -16.44 2.18
C VAL A 76 -6.59 -15.19 2.00
N ARG A 77 -6.87 -14.41 0.96
CA ARG A 77 -6.35 -13.03 0.87
C ARG A 77 -7.21 -12.14 1.73
N CYS A 78 -6.61 -11.60 2.80
CA CYS A 78 -7.28 -10.69 3.72
C CYS A 78 -6.61 -9.33 3.70
N ARG A 79 -7.40 -8.26 3.59
CA ARG A 79 -6.91 -6.89 3.80
C ARG A 79 -6.84 -6.64 5.30
N ILE A 80 -5.71 -6.14 5.76
CA ILE A 80 -5.56 -5.75 7.17
C ILE A 80 -6.41 -4.50 7.41
N SER A 81 -7.24 -4.58 8.43
CA SER A 81 -8.12 -3.49 8.85
C SER A 81 -7.99 -3.33 10.35
N GLY A 82 -7.45 -2.20 10.78
CA GLY A 82 -7.42 -1.80 12.18
C GLY A 82 -8.84 -1.62 12.75
N THR A 83 -8.99 -1.90 14.04
CA THR A 83 -10.22 -1.65 14.80
C THR A 83 -10.02 -0.60 15.89
N LYS A 84 -8.75 -0.30 16.23
CA LYS A 84 -8.35 0.71 17.21
C LYS A 84 -7.28 1.63 16.64
N TYR A 85 -7.42 2.93 16.92
CA TYR A 85 -6.45 3.95 16.58
C TYR A 85 -5.86 4.57 17.83
N ASN A 86 -4.53 4.64 17.90
CA ASN A 86 -3.81 5.30 19.00
C ASN A 86 -2.74 6.25 18.46
N VAL A 87 -2.48 7.34 19.18
CA VAL A 87 -1.25 8.13 19.03
C VAL A 87 -0.22 7.55 19.96
N ILE A 88 0.94 7.18 19.43
CA ILE A 88 1.99 6.47 20.16
C ILE A 88 3.05 7.44 20.63
N HIS A 89 3.40 8.38 19.76
CA HIS A 89 4.38 9.42 20.05
C HIS A 89 3.94 10.72 19.38
N HIS A 90 4.06 11.82 20.11
CA HIS A 90 3.76 13.16 19.58
C HIS A 90 4.75 14.16 20.17
N SER A 91 5.55 14.77 19.29
CA SER A 91 6.56 15.78 19.62
C SER A 91 6.79 16.67 18.41
N TYR A 92 7.56 17.74 18.58
CA TYR A 92 7.94 18.62 17.48
C TYR A 92 8.69 17.88 16.35
N ASP A 93 9.55 16.94 16.70
CA ASP A 93 10.42 16.26 15.73
C ASP A 93 9.76 15.06 15.05
N LYS A 94 8.76 14.46 15.69
CA LYS A 94 8.19 13.17 15.27
C LYS A 94 6.75 13.01 15.74
N ILE A 95 5.92 12.44 14.87
CA ILE A 95 4.62 11.87 15.20
C ILE A 95 4.59 10.39 14.80
N GLU A 96 4.04 9.54 15.66
CA GLU A 96 3.80 8.11 15.40
C GLU A 96 2.36 7.77 15.77
N VAL A 97 1.66 7.10 14.85
CA VAL A 97 0.30 6.63 15.05
C VAL A 97 0.20 5.13 14.79
N SER A 98 -0.80 4.51 15.43
CA SER A 98 -1.07 3.08 15.43
C SER A 98 -2.49 2.78 14.98
N PHE A 99 -2.62 1.73 14.17
CA PHE A 99 -3.88 1.16 13.72
C PHE A 99 -3.86 -0.35 14.01
N ARG A 100 -4.38 -0.72 15.19
CA ARG A 100 -4.29 -2.08 15.72
C ARG A 100 -5.57 -2.86 15.51
N THR A 101 -5.41 -4.13 15.18
CA THR A 101 -6.46 -5.16 15.24
C THR A 101 -5.96 -6.29 16.13
N THR A 102 -6.84 -6.76 17.02
CA THR A 102 -6.50 -7.84 17.97
C THR A 102 -7.25 -9.09 17.57
N TYR A 103 -6.54 -10.21 17.51
CA TYR A 103 -7.16 -11.50 17.29
C TYR A 103 -8.08 -11.85 18.46
N ASN A 104 -9.34 -12.20 18.15
CA ASN A 104 -10.31 -12.68 19.12
C ASN A 104 -10.78 -14.08 18.70
N PRO A 105 -10.45 -15.15 19.44
CA PRO A 105 -10.81 -16.52 19.10
C PRO A 105 -12.32 -16.77 19.15
N SER A 106 -13.08 -15.99 19.93
CA SER A 106 -14.54 -16.12 20.04
C SER A 106 -15.31 -15.48 18.86
N GLY A 107 -14.60 -14.92 17.88
CA GLY A 107 -15.22 -14.31 16.71
C GLY A 107 -15.79 -15.33 15.73
N LEU A 108 -16.94 -15.02 15.14
CA LEU A 108 -17.52 -15.83 14.06
C LEU A 108 -16.60 -15.85 12.82
N GLY A 109 -16.44 -17.03 12.21
CA GLY A 109 -15.77 -17.24 10.93
C GLY A 109 -14.26 -17.51 11.01
N ILE A 110 -13.69 -17.93 9.87
CA ILE A 110 -12.24 -18.19 9.72
C ILE A 110 -11.52 -16.84 9.65
N LYS A 111 -10.72 -16.51 10.67
CA LYS A 111 -9.94 -15.28 10.76
C LYS A 111 -8.47 -15.60 10.94
N LEU A 112 -7.62 -14.70 10.43
CA LEU A 112 -6.19 -14.82 10.64
C LEU A 112 -5.91 -14.80 12.15
N PRO A 113 -5.29 -15.86 12.71
CA PRO A 113 -5.04 -15.97 14.14
C PRO A 113 -3.79 -15.16 14.54
N LEU A 114 -3.84 -13.85 14.29
CA LEU A 114 -2.74 -12.91 14.48
C LEU A 114 -3.27 -11.52 14.84
N SER A 115 -2.68 -10.91 15.86
CA SER A 115 -2.89 -9.48 16.14
C SER A 115 -1.90 -8.67 15.33
N ILE A 116 -2.37 -7.58 14.72
CA ILE A 116 -1.55 -6.76 13.81
C ILE A 116 -1.69 -5.30 14.20
N ASP A 117 -0.57 -4.59 14.26
CA ASP A 117 -0.52 -3.16 14.52
C ASP A 117 0.26 -2.45 13.41
N ILE A 118 -0.44 -1.68 12.58
CA ILE A 118 0.17 -0.89 11.51
C ILE A 118 0.58 0.47 12.08
N ARG A 119 1.84 0.85 11.87
CA ARG A 119 2.43 2.09 12.34
C ARG A 119 2.78 3.01 11.18
N TYR A 120 2.52 4.29 11.37
CA TYR A 120 3.00 5.36 10.50
C TYR A 120 3.78 6.38 11.33
N ILE A 121 4.98 6.70 10.87
CA ILE A 121 5.84 7.70 11.48
C ILE A 121 6.13 8.79 10.46
N LEU A 122 5.92 10.03 10.88
CA LEU A 122 6.34 11.21 10.14
C LEU A 122 7.30 12.02 11.01
N GLN A 123 8.42 12.44 10.41
CA GLN A 123 9.46 13.22 11.07
C GLN A 123 9.53 14.62 10.49
N ASN A 124 9.85 15.61 11.32
CA ASN A 124 10.04 16.98 10.87
C ASN A 124 11.26 17.08 9.93
N GLY A 125 11.14 17.89 8.87
CA GLY A 125 12.22 18.08 7.88
C GLY A 125 12.51 16.90 6.96
N VAL A 126 11.82 15.76 7.09
CA VAL A 126 12.03 14.57 6.25
C VAL A 126 11.01 14.52 5.11
N SER A 127 11.48 14.30 3.89
CA SER A 127 10.68 14.23 2.66
C SER A 127 10.01 12.86 2.42
N GLY A 128 9.70 12.14 3.48
CA GLY A 128 9.10 10.82 3.43
C GLY A 128 8.47 10.43 4.77
N PHE A 129 7.96 9.21 4.84
CA PHE A 129 7.39 8.64 6.05
C PHE A 129 7.82 7.18 6.20
N HIS A 130 7.89 6.71 7.45
CA HIS A 130 8.12 5.30 7.72
C HIS A 130 6.79 4.60 7.99
N CYS A 131 6.66 3.38 7.47
CA CYS A 131 5.53 2.51 7.74
C CYS A 131 6.02 1.09 8.01
N TYR A 132 5.48 0.47 9.05
CA TYR A 132 5.78 -0.92 9.39
C TYR A 132 4.58 -1.55 10.09
N ALA A 133 4.57 -2.87 10.17
CA ALA A 133 3.54 -3.63 10.86
C ALA A 133 4.18 -4.50 11.94
N ILE A 134 3.58 -4.53 13.12
CA ILE A 134 3.96 -5.43 14.22
C ILE A 134 2.98 -6.59 14.21
N TYR A 135 3.52 -7.80 14.13
CA TYR A 135 2.75 -9.05 14.18
C TYR A 135 2.94 -9.70 15.53
N GLU A 136 1.85 -9.92 16.24
CA GLU A 136 1.85 -10.54 17.56
C GLU A 136 0.96 -11.77 17.53
N ARG A 137 1.47 -12.89 18.03
CA ARG A 137 0.74 -14.15 18.16
C ARG A 137 0.34 -14.36 19.63
N PRO A 138 -0.92 -14.03 20.01
CA PRO A 138 -1.43 -14.30 21.35
C PRO A 138 -1.33 -15.77 21.74
N THR A 139 -1.19 -16.02 23.04
CA THR A 139 -1.28 -17.38 23.60
C THR A 139 -2.59 -18.05 23.21
N GLY A 140 -2.54 -19.32 22.80
CA GLY A 140 -3.72 -20.07 22.35
C GLY A 140 -4.12 -19.85 20.89
N CYS A 141 -3.35 -19.09 20.09
CA CYS A 141 -3.61 -18.98 18.66
C CYS A 141 -3.42 -20.33 17.95
N PRO A 142 -4.36 -20.78 17.10
CA PRO A 142 -4.17 -21.97 16.28
C PRO A 142 -2.95 -21.81 15.35
N ALA A 143 -2.44 -22.93 14.86
CA ALA A 143 -1.42 -22.93 13.82
C ALA A 143 -2.01 -22.44 12.49
N PHE A 144 -1.19 -21.78 11.67
CA PHE A 144 -1.55 -21.25 10.35
C PHE A 144 -0.29 -21.03 9.52
N ASP A 145 -0.46 -21.02 8.20
CA ASP A 145 0.60 -20.72 7.25
C ASP A 145 0.42 -19.30 6.70
N LEU A 146 1.44 -18.46 6.79
CA LEU A 146 1.46 -17.11 6.24
C LEU A 146 2.35 -17.08 5.01
N SER A 147 1.76 -17.11 3.81
CA SER A 147 2.52 -17.20 2.56
C SER A 147 3.03 -15.84 2.08
N GLN A 148 2.29 -14.76 2.35
CA GLN A 148 2.67 -13.44 1.89
C GLN A 148 2.05 -12.34 2.76
N THR A 149 2.82 -11.28 2.95
CA THR A 149 2.35 -9.97 3.42
C THR A 149 2.79 -8.92 2.42
N ARG A 150 1.91 -7.98 2.08
CA ARG A 150 2.24 -6.85 1.20
C ARG A 150 1.68 -5.54 1.74
N MET A 151 2.45 -4.48 1.51
CA MET A 151 1.96 -3.11 1.48
C MET A 151 1.80 -2.70 0.01
N VAL A 152 0.69 -2.06 -0.31
CA VAL A 152 0.33 -1.67 -1.68
C VAL A 152 -0.01 -0.21 -1.70
N PHE A 153 0.58 0.54 -2.64
CA PHE A 153 0.18 1.90 -3.01
C PHE A 153 -0.26 1.91 -4.47
N LYS A 154 -1.53 2.23 -4.72
CA LYS A 154 -2.03 2.46 -6.06
C LYS A 154 -1.79 3.91 -6.43
N LEU A 155 -0.83 4.15 -7.31
CA LEU A 155 -0.49 5.47 -7.79
C LEU A 155 -1.42 5.92 -8.92
N ARG A 156 -1.49 7.22 -9.15
CA ARG A 156 -2.26 7.81 -10.26
C ARG A 156 -1.77 7.32 -11.61
N ARG A 157 -2.65 6.60 -12.30
CA ARG A 157 -2.32 5.98 -13.58
C ARG A 157 -1.87 6.97 -14.65
N GLU A 158 -2.42 8.19 -14.64
CA GLU A 158 -2.10 9.26 -15.59
C GLU A 158 -0.82 10.05 -15.29
N LYS A 159 -0.14 9.75 -14.16
CA LYS A 159 1.11 10.42 -13.77
C LYS A 159 2.29 9.45 -13.71
N PHE A 160 2.03 8.19 -13.38
CA PHE A 160 3.07 7.20 -13.12
C PHE A 160 3.02 6.09 -14.18
N HIS A 161 3.82 6.26 -15.24
CA HIS A 161 3.96 5.32 -16.36
C HIS A 161 5.30 4.58 -16.35
N TYR A 162 5.98 4.56 -15.21
CA TYR A 162 7.33 4.00 -15.09
C TYR A 162 7.45 3.16 -13.83
N MET A 163 8.41 2.24 -13.87
CA MET A 163 8.91 1.49 -12.75
C MET A 163 10.25 2.12 -12.34
N ALA A 164 10.38 2.49 -11.07
CA ALA A 164 11.65 2.88 -10.47
C ALA A 164 12.02 1.90 -9.36
N ILE A 165 13.24 1.35 -9.44
CA ILE A 165 13.86 0.53 -8.39
C ILE A 165 14.92 1.34 -7.65
N SER A 166 15.60 2.24 -8.35
CA SER A 166 16.52 3.24 -7.80
C SER A 166 16.60 4.42 -8.78
N ASP A 167 17.28 5.50 -8.40
CA ASP A 167 17.48 6.69 -9.25
C ASP A 167 18.04 6.33 -10.63
N GLU A 168 18.95 5.35 -10.66
CA GLU A 168 19.61 4.87 -11.87
C GLU A 168 18.85 3.73 -12.58
N LYS A 169 17.91 3.08 -11.89
CA LYS A 169 17.17 1.91 -12.40
C LYS A 169 15.70 2.24 -12.54
N GLN A 170 15.41 2.93 -13.64
CA GLN A 170 14.06 3.29 -14.02
C GLN A 170 13.76 2.80 -15.44
N ARG A 171 12.52 2.40 -15.69
CA ARG A 171 12.06 2.10 -17.05
C ARG A 171 10.61 2.47 -17.23
N ILE A 172 10.24 2.85 -18.45
CA ILE A 172 8.84 3.02 -18.83
C ILE A 172 8.18 1.63 -18.81
N MET A 173 6.97 1.57 -18.25
CA MET A 173 6.20 0.33 -18.18
C MET A 173 5.10 0.32 -19.25
N PRO A 174 4.86 -0.81 -19.91
CA PRO A 174 3.71 -0.95 -20.79
C PRO A 174 2.41 -0.79 -19.99
N MET A 175 1.41 -0.24 -20.64
CA MET A 175 0.10 -0.04 -20.05
C MET A 175 -0.72 -1.33 -20.14
N PRO A 176 -1.67 -1.56 -19.21
CA PRO A 176 -2.62 -2.67 -19.33
C PRO A 176 -3.28 -2.85 -20.70
N GLU A 177 -3.56 -1.76 -21.43
CA GLU A 177 -4.14 -1.82 -22.78
C GLU A 177 -3.18 -2.41 -23.82
N ASP A 178 -1.87 -2.30 -23.61
CA ASP A 178 -0.86 -2.87 -24.51
C ASP A 178 -0.88 -4.40 -24.49
N LEU A 179 -1.45 -4.99 -23.43
CA LEU A 179 -1.59 -6.44 -23.27
C LEU A 179 -2.86 -7.00 -23.94
N LEU A 180 -3.75 -6.15 -24.46
CA LEU A 180 -5.00 -6.58 -25.09
C LEU A 180 -4.73 -7.34 -26.39
N PRO A 181 -5.57 -8.32 -26.79
CA PRO A 181 -5.30 -9.19 -27.95
C PRO A 181 -5.06 -8.48 -29.30
N HIS A 182 -5.54 -7.24 -29.45
CA HIS A 182 -5.34 -6.44 -30.66
C HIS A 182 -4.02 -5.65 -30.67
N ARG A 183 -3.32 -5.57 -29.52
CA ARG A 183 -2.01 -4.89 -29.35
C ARG A 183 -0.89 -5.82 -28.92
N GLY A 184 -1.23 -6.92 -28.27
CA GLY A 184 -0.30 -7.91 -27.74
C GLY A 184 -0.61 -9.32 -28.23
N LYS A 185 0.44 -10.15 -28.32
CA LYS A 185 0.35 -11.57 -28.66
C LYS A 185 0.75 -12.42 -27.47
N ARG A 186 -0.19 -13.22 -26.96
CA ARG A 186 0.08 -14.18 -25.87
C ARG A 186 1.12 -15.21 -26.30
N LEU A 187 2.09 -15.48 -25.43
CA LEU A 187 3.14 -16.45 -25.65
C LEU A 187 2.77 -17.82 -25.06
N ILE A 188 3.68 -18.79 -25.19
CA ILE A 188 3.53 -20.15 -24.62
C ILE A 188 3.31 -20.06 -23.11
N VAL A 189 4.02 -19.15 -22.44
CA VAL A 189 3.82 -18.85 -21.02
C VAL A 189 2.53 -18.02 -20.87
N PRO A 190 1.48 -18.54 -20.19
CA PRO A 190 0.15 -17.94 -20.11
C PRO A 190 0.09 -16.46 -19.73
N GLU A 191 0.94 -16.04 -18.79
CA GLU A 191 1.02 -14.69 -18.24
C GLU A 191 1.87 -13.73 -19.08
N SER A 192 2.59 -14.23 -20.08
CA SER A 192 3.52 -13.46 -20.91
C SER A 192 2.88 -13.05 -22.23
N VAL A 193 2.98 -11.77 -22.56
CA VAL A 193 2.42 -11.15 -23.76
C VAL A 193 3.50 -10.33 -24.45
N MET A 194 3.76 -10.65 -25.71
CA MET A 194 4.65 -9.87 -26.57
C MET A 194 3.91 -8.64 -27.11
N LEU A 195 4.53 -7.46 -27.02
CA LEU A 195 3.95 -6.20 -27.45
C LEU A 195 4.13 -6.02 -28.96
N VAL A 196 3.04 -6.11 -29.73
CA VAL A 196 3.06 -6.04 -31.20
C VAL A 196 2.76 -4.61 -31.68
N ASN A 197 1.81 -3.95 -31.03
CA ASN A 197 1.38 -2.58 -31.32
C ASN A 197 1.12 -1.77 -30.03
N PRO A 198 2.16 -1.56 -29.20
CA PRO A 198 2.03 -0.82 -27.95
C PRO A 198 1.72 0.67 -28.18
N ILE A 199 1.13 1.32 -27.17
CA ILE A 199 0.87 2.75 -27.12
C ILE A 199 2.17 3.55 -27.20
N ASN A 200 3.22 3.10 -26.49
CA ASN A 200 4.57 3.59 -26.68
C ASN A 200 5.31 2.70 -27.69
N PRO A 201 5.62 3.19 -28.91
CA PRO A 201 6.29 2.40 -29.94
C PRO A 201 7.65 1.83 -29.53
N ASP A 202 8.36 2.47 -28.60
CA ASP A 202 9.69 2.03 -28.14
C ASP A 202 9.64 0.67 -27.43
N LEU A 203 8.46 0.28 -26.91
CA LEU A 203 8.25 -1.00 -26.23
C LEU A 203 7.94 -2.14 -27.21
N LYS A 204 7.90 -1.88 -28.52
CA LYS A 204 7.51 -2.88 -29.52
C LYS A 204 8.52 -4.03 -29.54
N GLY A 205 8.00 -5.26 -29.49
CA GLY A 205 8.80 -6.48 -29.43
C GLY A 205 9.20 -6.90 -28.01
N GLU A 206 8.98 -6.06 -26.99
CA GLU A 206 9.19 -6.48 -25.60
C GLU A 206 8.16 -7.52 -25.17
N VAL A 207 8.55 -8.33 -24.19
CA VAL A 207 7.64 -9.25 -23.49
C VAL A 207 7.29 -8.63 -22.15
N SER A 208 6.00 -8.40 -21.93
CA SER A 208 5.46 -7.99 -20.64
C SER A 208 4.71 -9.14 -20.01
N THR A 209 4.60 -9.14 -18.68
CA THR A 209 3.71 -10.08 -17.99
C THR A 209 2.65 -9.31 -17.23
N ALA A 210 1.43 -9.86 -17.19
CA ALA A 210 0.31 -9.27 -16.46
C ALA A 210 0.57 -9.16 -14.93
N ARG A 211 1.67 -9.74 -14.41
CA ARG A 211 1.99 -9.78 -12.97
C ARG A 211 2.95 -8.68 -12.51
N TYR A 212 3.71 -8.04 -13.41
CA TYR A 212 4.78 -7.10 -13.01
C TYR A 212 4.33 -5.65 -12.72
N ASN A 213 3.02 -5.39 -12.64
CA ASN A 213 2.53 -4.08 -12.19
C ASN A 213 2.70 -3.84 -10.67
N CYS A 214 3.25 -4.83 -9.95
CA CYS A 214 3.63 -4.72 -8.54
C CYS A 214 5.14 -4.91 -8.41
N VAL A 215 5.87 -3.83 -8.13
CA VAL A 215 7.32 -3.85 -7.97
C VAL A 215 7.65 -4.06 -6.49
N LYS A 216 8.57 -4.98 -6.18
CA LYS A 216 9.28 -4.93 -4.89
C LYS A 216 10.23 -3.73 -4.97
N MET A 217 9.79 -2.58 -4.48
CA MET A 217 10.60 -1.37 -4.48
C MET A 217 11.66 -1.48 -3.38
N HIS A 218 12.93 -1.43 -3.77
CA HIS A 218 14.04 -1.21 -2.86
C HIS A 218 14.46 0.26 -2.99
N ASN A 219 13.76 1.15 -2.29
CA ASN A 219 13.98 2.59 -2.25
C ASN A 219 13.46 3.35 -3.51
N ILE A 220 12.66 4.39 -3.31
CA ILE A 220 12.46 5.45 -4.31
C ILE A 220 13.09 6.72 -3.72
N PRO A 221 14.37 7.00 -3.98
CA PRO A 221 14.91 8.33 -3.78
C PRO A 221 14.41 9.25 -4.91
N GLY A 222 14.33 10.56 -4.65
CA GLY A 222 14.15 11.57 -5.70
C GLY A 222 12.74 11.77 -6.24
N LEU A 223 11.77 12.08 -5.37
CA LEU A 223 10.81 13.13 -5.71
C LEU A 223 11.20 14.40 -4.94
#